data_AF-A0A2M7W0T7-F1
#
_entry.id   AF-A0A2M7W0T7-F1
#
_cell.length_a   1.000
_cell.length_b   1.000
_cell.length_c   1.000
_cell.angle_alpha   90.00
_cell.angle_beta   90.00
_cell.angle_gamma   90.00
#
_symmetry.space_group_name_H-M   'P 1'
#
loop_
_entity.id
_entity.type
_entity.pdbx_description
1 polymer ?
#
loop_
_entity_poly.entity_id
_entity_poly.type
_entity_poly.pdbx_seq_one_letter_code
_entity_poly.pdbx_strand_id
1 'polypeptide(L)'
;MKITDKIKKANLIGRGGAGFPTAIKWESVYKAKGVDKCVIINAAEGEPGVKKDGYILANYSAEVLHGVSLAMKYLGAKKCYLYINPAYYQKYRLKILQAVKASGLAKRFEFFVKPHDSGYIGGEETAILNAISGLKIEPRLKPPYPTESGLWEAPTLIDNVETFYNVALVDKGKFKPERFYTINGPVKKPGVYLYPDNWTIEEVLTESGNYPLFPFFVQAGGDACGEVLNQKQLDRAAAGAASITVYDLKKQSPAKLLRYWIDFFAKNSCGQCTTCREGTYRLKELLEQKPMDWKVFSDLVDNLSETSFCALGSSLPVPVRSYFKNVLDNNFKKI
;
A
#
# COMPACT_ATOMS: atom_id res chain seq x y z
N MET A 1 -14.82 28.00 5.08
CA MET A 1 -14.73 26.65 5.72
C MET A 1 -13.32 26.11 5.54
N LYS A 2 -12.68 25.61 6.60
CA LYS A 2 -11.33 25.04 6.47
C LYS A 2 -11.41 23.74 5.67
N ILE A 3 -10.35 23.39 4.94
CA ILE A 3 -10.33 22.15 4.14
C ILE A 3 -10.52 20.91 5.03
N THR A 4 -9.98 20.90 6.24
CA THR A 4 -10.16 19.80 7.19
C THR A 4 -11.62 19.61 7.61
N ASP A 5 -12.42 20.68 7.71
CA ASP A 5 -13.85 20.57 8.01
C ASP A 5 -14.59 19.86 6.85
N LYS A 6 -14.24 20.20 5.59
CA LYS A 6 -14.76 19.50 4.40
C LYS A 6 -14.36 18.01 4.42
N ILE A 7 -13.09 17.71 4.71
CA ILE A 7 -12.55 16.34 4.77
C ILE A 7 -13.25 15.53 5.87
N LYS A 8 -13.46 16.11 7.05
CA LYS A 8 -14.22 15.48 8.15
C LYS A 8 -15.65 15.18 7.74
N LYS A 9 -16.35 16.15 7.15
CA LYS A 9 -17.73 15.96 6.67
C LYS A 9 -17.83 14.85 5.61
N ALA A 10 -16.79 14.67 4.80
CA ALA A 10 -16.69 13.63 3.79
C ALA A 10 -16.26 12.25 4.33
N ASN A 11 -15.94 12.13 5.62
CA ASN A 11 -15.40 10.90 6.23
C ASN A 11 -14.19 10.31 5.47
N LEU A 12 -13.35 11.16 4.89
CA LEU A 12 -12.23 10.70 4.08
C LEU A 12 -11.15 10.04 4.94
N ILE A 13 -10.77 8.83 4.54
CA ILE A 13 -9.68 8.04 5.10
C ILE A 13 -8.49 7.94 4.14
N GLY A 14 -7.31 7.66 4.69
CA GLY A 14 -6.10 7.43 3.92
C GLY A 14 -6.22 6.17 3.05
N ARG A 15 -5.89 6.30 1.77
CA ARG A 15 -5.98 5.23 0.75
C ARG A 15 -4.65 4.48 0.50
N GLY A 16 -3.72 4.57 1.45
CA GLY A 16 -2.47 3.82 1.45
C GLY A 16 -2.54 2.42 2.08
N GLY A 17 -3.71 2.01 2.58
CA GLY A 17 -3.96 0.68 3.16
C GLY A 17 -4.44 0.71 4.61
N ALA A 18 -3.87 1.58 5.46
CA ALA A 18 -4.19 1.64 6.89
C ALA A 18 -5.56 2.29 7.23
N GLY A 19 -6.16 3.04 6.30
CA GLY A 19 -7.49 3.62 6.50
C GLY A 19 -7.60 4.68 7.60
N PHE A 20 -6.48 5.33 7.98
CA PHE A 20 -6.49 6.33 9.05
C PHE A 20 -7.27 7.60 8.63
N PRO A 21 -8.08 8.23 9.50
CA PRO A 21 -8.84 9.43 9.15
C PRO A 21 -7.95 10.61 8.73
N THR A 22 -8.10 11.06 7.48
CA THR A 22 -7.20 12.04 6.86
C THR A 22 -7.21 13.38 7.60
N ALA A 23 -8.38 13.87 8.01
CA ALA A 23 -8.47 15.14 8.73
C ALA A 23 -7.81 15.10 10.11
N ILE A 24 -7.89 13.97 10.83
CA ILE A 24 -7.24 13.80 12.12
C ILE A 24 -5.72 13.85 11.95
N LYS A 25 -5.20 13.18 10.90
CA LYS A 25 -3.77 13.21 10.57
C LYS A 25 -3.28 14.63 10.28
N TRP A 26 -4.00 15.37 9.45
CA TRP A 26 -3.67 16.74 9.09
C TRP A 26 -3.67 17.65 10.31
N GLU A 27 -4.67 17.52 11.19
CA GLU A 27 -4.76 18.28 12.43
C GLU A 27 -3.65 17.95 13.42
N SER A 28 -3.20 16.69 13.49
CA SER A 28 -2.04 16.29 14.31
C SER A 28 -0.78 17.03 13.85
N VAL A 29 -0.48 17.02 12.55
CA VAL A 29 0.67 17.77 11.98
C VAL A 29 0.51 19.27 12.19
N TYR A 30 -0.71 19.81 12.06
CA TYR A 30 -0.97 21.23 12.28
C TYR A 30 -0.69 21.65 13.73
N LYS A 31 -1.07 20.82 14.71
CA LYS A 31 -0.90 21.10 16.15
C LYS A 31 0.51 20.83 16.67
N ALA A 32 1.28 19.97 16.01
CA ALA A 32 2.64 19.65 16.40
C ALA A 32 3.55 20.89 16.42
N LYS A 33 4.47 20.92 17.40
CA LYS A 33 5.47 21.99 17.54
C LYS A 33 6.52 21.87 16.43
N GLY A 34 6.92 23.00 15.84
CA GLY A 34 7.91 23.06 14.76
C GLY A 34 7.50 24.07 13.68
N VAL A 35 8.49 24.76 13.09
CA VAL A 35 8.27 25.87 12.15
C VAL A 35 8.33 25.47 10.67
N ASP A 36 8.90 24.32 10.33
CA ASP A 36 9.14 23.90 8.94
C ASP A 36 8.44 22.58 8.57
N LYS A 37 7.11 22.59 8.65
CA LYS A 37 6.28 21.43 8.32
C LYS A 37 6.49 20.98 6.88
N CYS A 38 6.53 19.67 6.67
CA CYS A 38 6.78 19.05 5.37
C CYS A 38 5.54 18.27 4.89
N VAL A 39 5.37 18.20 3.57
CA VAL A 39 4.36 17.36 2.92
C VAL A 39 5.05 16.37 1.99
N ILE A 40 4.81 15.08 2.18
CA ILE A 40 5.31 14.02 1.32
C ILE A 40 4.13 13.35 0.63
N ILE A 41 4.21 13.28 -0.70
CA ILE A 41 3.35 12.43 -1.52
C ILE A 41 4.00 11.06 -1.61
N ASN A 42 3.38 10.06 -0.98
CA ASN A 42 3.82 8.68 -1.07
C ASN A 42 3.27 8.06 -2.36
N ALA A 43 4.15 7.96 -3.37
CA ALA A 43 3.95 7.26 -4.63
C ALA A 43 4.93 6.07 -4.77
N ALA A 44 5.28 5.44 -3.64
CA ALA A 44 6.20 4.30 -3.57
C ALA A 44 5.54 2.94 -3.79
N GLU A 45 4.33 2.92 -4.39
CA GLU A 45 3.55 1.73 -4.74
C GLU A 45 4.47 0.58 -5.18
N GLY A 46 4.48 -0.47 -4.36
CA GLY A 46 5.41 -1.60 -4.48
C GLY A 46 4.81 -2.93 -4.05
N GLU A 47 3.54 -2.95 -3.62
CA GLU A 47 2.79 -4.19 -3.42
C GLU A 47 2.51 -4.81 -4.80
N PRO A 48 2.92 -6.07 -5.06
CA PRO A 48 2.57 -6.75 -6.29
C PRO A 48 1.06 -6.74 -6.52
N GLY A 49 0.64 -6.57 -7.78
CA GLY A 49 -0.78 -6.50 -8.13
C GLY A 49 -1.47 -5.18 -7.78
N VAL A 50 -0.79 -4.17 -7.23
CA VAL A 50 -1.37 -2.81 -7.06
C VAL A 50 -0.75 -1.87 -8.08
N LYS A 51 -1.60 -1.13 -8.81
CA LYS A 51 -1.18 -0.22 -9.90
C LYS A 51 -1.97 1.10 -9.90
N LYS A 52 -2.72 1.36 -8.83
CA LYS A 52 -3.69 2.45 -8.76
C LYS A 52 -2.98 3.79 -8.69
N ASP A 53 -1.88 3.90 -7.95
CA ASP A 53 -1.18 5.17 -7.80
C ASP A 53 -0.49 5.55 -9.11
N GLY A 54 0.11 4.57 -9.81
CA GLY A 54 0.63 4.78 -11.16
C GLY A 54 -0.44 5.23 -12.15
N TYR A 55 -1.64 4.64 -12.09
CA TYR A 55 -2.78 5.05 -12.90
C TYR A 55 -3.26 6.48 -12.55
N ILE A 56 -3.31 6.84 -11.26
CA ILE A 56 -3.73 8.16 -10.82
C ILE A 56 -2.71 9.22 -11.23
N LEU A 57 -1.41 8.97 -11.09
CA LEU A 57 -0.37 9.86 -11.61
C LEU A 57 -0.49 10.02 -13.14
N ALA A 58 -0.75 8.93 -13.85
CA ALA A 58 -0.90 8.95 -15.29
C ALA A 58 -2.12 9.76 -15.76
N ASN A 59 -3.22 9.79 -15.01
CA ASN A 59 -4.50 10.34 -15.52
C ASN A 59 -4.99 11.58 -14.76
N TYR A 60 -4.63 11.73 -13.49
CA TYR A 60 -5.18 12.73 -12.56
C TYR A 60 -4.09 13.49 -11.77
N SER A 61 -2.90 13.67 -12.35
CA SER A 61 -1.80 14.42 -11.72
C SER A 61 -2.20 15.84 -11.29
N ALA A 62 -3.07 16.51 -12.06
CA ALA A 62 -3.54 17.86 -11.71
C ALA A 62 -4.38 17.85 -10.43
N GLU A 63 -5.30 16.90 -10.29
CA GLU A 63 -6.09 16.69 -9.07
C GLU A 63 -5.20 16.37 -7.87
N VAL A 64 -4.23 15.46 -8.04
CA VAL A 64 -3.28 15.12 -6.97
C VAL A 64 -2.57 16.38 -6.47
N LEU A 65 -2.03 17.21 -7.38
CA LEU A 65 -1.31 18.42 -7.01
C LEU A 65 -2.21 19.54 -6.46
N HIS A 66 -3.50 19.56 -6.82
CA HIS A 66 -4.48 20.42 -6.16
C HIS A 66 -4.64 20.01 -4.69
N GLY A 67 -4.79 18.72 -4.42
CA GLY A 67 -4.83 18.17 -3.06
C GLY A 67 -3.57 18.50 -2.26
N VAL A 68 -2.39 18.36 -2.87
CA VAL A 68 -1.11 18.73 -2.25
C VAL A 68 -1.07 20.22 -1.93
N SER A 69 -1.51 21.08 -2.85
CA SER A 69 -1.53 22.53 -2.64
C SER A 69 -2.43 22.92 -1.46
N LEU A 70 -3.57 22.23 -1.28
CA LEU A 70 -4.45 22.40 -0.12
C LEU A 70 -3.79 21.97 1.19
N ALA A 71 -3.07 20.84 1.19
CA ALA A 71 -2.26 20.40 2.34
C ALA A 71 -1.19 21.43 2.70
N MET A 72 -0.42 21.89 1.72
CA MET A 72 0.62 22.88 1.94
C MET A 72 0.06 24.19 2.50
N LYS A 73 -1.06 24.67 1.94
CA LYS A 73 -1.76 25.87 2.43
C LYS A 73 -2.27 25.68 3.86
N TYR A 74 -2.86 24.53 4.18
CA TYR A 74 -3.39 24.24 5.50
C TYR A 74 -2.29 24.19 6.57
N LEU A 75 -1.15 23.57 6.25
CA LEU A 75 -0.03 23.39 7.18
C LEU A 75 0.93 24.58 7.22
N GLY A 76 0.87 25.49 6.23
CA GLY A 76 1.91 26.50 6.03
C GLY A 76 3.25 25.90 5.58
N ALA A 77 3.22 24.72 4.95
CA ALA A 77 4.42 24.01 4.52
C ALA A 77 5.12 24.75 3.36
N LYS A 78 6.44 24.92 3.46
CA LYS A 78 7.25 25.63 2.45
C LYS A 78 7.65 24.72 1.29
N LYS A 79 7.83 23.42 1.54
CA LYS A 79 8.24 22.42 0.56
C LYS A 79 7.33 21.20 0.58
N CYS A 80 7.22 20.53 -0.56
CA CYS A 80 6.65 19.21 -0.68
C CYS A 80 7.52 18.29 -1.54
N TYR A 81 7.43 17.00 -1.26
CA TYR A 81 8.28 15.98 -1.84
C TYR A 81 7.42 14.88 -2.45
N LEU A 82 7.64 14.55 -3.72
CA LEU A 82 7.06 13.36 -4.32
C LEU A 82 8.06 12.21 -4.22
N TYR A 83 7.79 11.30 -3.29
CA TYR A 83 8.58 10.08 -3.11
C TYR A 83 8.00 8.98 -3.99
N ILE A 84 8.71 8.63 -5.07
CA ILE A 84 8.12 7.93 -6.22
C ILE A 84 8.87 6.66 -6.60
N ASN A 85 8.11 5.62 -6.95
CA ASN A 85 8.62 4.39 -7.55
C ASN A 85 9.47 4.70 -8.82
N PRO A 86 10.67 4.11 -9.00
CA PRO A 86 11.52 4.37 -10.16
C PRO A 86 10.83 4.17 -11.51
N ALA A 87 10.00 3.13 -11.65
CA ALA A 87 9.28 2.83 -12.89
C ALA A 87 8.26 3.93 -13.21
N TYR A 88 7.59 4.49 -12.18
CA TYR A 88 6.64 5.58 -12.35
C TYR A 88 7.35 6.90 -12.62
N TYR A 89 8.50 7.14 -11.98
CA TYR A 89 9.34 8.29 -12.29
C TYR A 89 9.76 8.27 -13.76
N GLN A 90 10.31 7.15 -14.24
CA GLN A 90 10.73 7.00 -15.64
C GLN A 90 9.58 7.28 -16.61
N LYS A 91 8.38 6.76 -16.31
CA LYS A 91 7.22 6.85 -17.20
C LYS A 91 6.49 8.19 -17.14
N TYR A 92 6.39 8.81 -15.96
CA TYR A 92 5.45 9.92 -15.72
C TYR A 92 6.10 11.25 -15.32
N ARG A 93 7.43 11.32 -15.12
CA ARG A 93 8.12 12.54 -14.64
C ARG A 93 7.77 13.81 -15.42
N LEU A 94 7.71 13.74 -16.76
CA LEU A 94 7.46 14.93 -17.59
C LEU A 94 6.03 15.43 -17.40
N LYS A 95 5.06 14.52 -17.35
CA LYS A 95 3.64 14.85 -17.11
C LYS A 95 3.45 15.44 -15.71
N ILE A 96 4.11 14.88 -14.71
CA ILE A 96 4.06 15.39 -13.34
C ILE A 96 4.68 16.80 -13.28
N LEU A 97 5.85 17.03 -13.90
CA LEU A 97 6.48 18.35 -13.95
C LEU A 97 5.60 19.41 -14.63
N GLN A 98 4.89 19.05 -15.70
CA GLN A 98 3.91 19.94 -16.34
C GLN A 98 2.78 20.31 -15.37
N ALA A 99 2.23 19.34 -14.65
CA ALA A 99 1.20 19.58 -13.65
C ALA A 99 1.72 20.43 -12.46
N VAL A 100 2.97 20.22 -12.02
CA VAL A 100 3.65 21.02 -10.97
C VAL A 100 3.83 22.46 -11.39
N LYS A 101 4.17 22.70 -12.67
CA LYS A 101 4.25 24.06 -13.22
C LYS A 101 2.88 24.73 -13.20
N ALA A 102 1.84 24.02 -13.65
CA ALA A 102 0.47 24.53 -13.69
C ALA A 102 -0.11 24.80 -12.29
N SER A 103 0.30 24.04 -11.25
CA SER A 103 -0.18 24.22 -9.88
C SER A 103 0.52 25.34 -9.11
N GLY A 104 1.56 25.99 -9.68
CA GLY A 104 2.35 27.00 -8.98
C GLY A 104 3.25 26.43 -7.87
N LEU A 105 3.54 25.13 -7.91
CA LEU A 105 4.40 24.44 -6.94
C LEU A 105 5.86 24.30 -7.42
N ALA A 106 6.20 24.71 -8.64
CA ALA A 106 7.52 24.49 -9.25
C ALA A 106 8.74 24.84 -8.38
N LYS A 107 8.68 25.93 -7.57
CA LYS A 107 9.78 26.33 -6.68
C LYS A 107 9.79 25.63 -5.31
N ARG A 108 8.76 24.84 -5.02
CA ARG A 108 8.48 24.23 -3.71
C ARG A 108 8.35 22.71 -3.78
N PHE A 109 8.45 22.14 -4.97
CA PHE A 109 8.25 20.73 -5.24
C PHE A 109 9.57 20.08 -5.62
N GLU A 110 9.85 18.91 -5.05
CA GLU A 110 11.05 18.15 -5.35
C GLU A 110 10.73 16.66 -5.50
N PHE A 111 11.41 16.00 -6.43
CA PHE A 111 11.32 14.55 -6.60
C PHE A 111 12.32 13.84 -5.70
N PHE A 112 11.86 12.78 -5.05
CA PHE A 112 12.73 11.79 -4.42
C PHE A 112 12.42 10.44 -5.05
N VAL A 113 13.33 9.94 -5.89
CA VAL A 113 13.17 8.62 -6.49
C VAL A 113 13.54 7.57 -5.46
N LYS A 114 12.59 6.67 -5.18
CA LYS A 114 12.79 5.56 -4.25
C LYS A 114 13.96 4.68 -4.71
N PRO A 115 14.95 4.36 -3.85
CA PRO A 115 16.07 3.50 -4.24
C PRO A 115 15.61 2.12 -4.74
N HIS A 116 16.27 1.57 -5.75
CA HIS A 116 15.86 0.33 -6.41
C HIS A 116 15.90 -0.90 -5.48
N ASP A 117 16.81 -0.89 -4.52
CA ASP A 117 17.05 -1.93 -3.51
C ASP A 117 16.16 -1.80 -2.26
N SER A 118 15.41 -0.70 -2.13
CA SER A 118 14.56 -0.43 -0.96
C SER A 118 13.30 -1.31 -0.88
N GLY A 119 13.01 -2.12 -1.90
CA GLY A 119 11.94 -3.11 -1.90
C GLY A 119 10.56 -2.55 -1.53
N TYR A 120 9.66 -3.39 -1.04
CA TYR A 120 8.35 -3.01 -0.53
C TYR A 120 8.47 -2.07 0.67
N ILE A 121 9.42 -2.37 1.58
CA ILE A 121 9.58 -1.66 2.85
C ILE A 121 9.91 -0.19 2.67
N GLY A 122 10.57 0.18 1.57
CA GLY A 122 10.84 1.58 1.23
C GLY A 122 9.60 2.43 0.99
N GLY A 123 8.39 1.85 0.94
CA GLY A 123 7.12 2.57 0.92
C GLY A 123 6.45 2.75 2.30
N GLU A 124 7.02 2.17 3.36
CA GLU A 124 6.56 2.38 4.74
C GLU A 124 6.83 3.82 5.18
N GLU A 125 5.87 4.40 5.90
CA GLU A 125 5.84 5.83 6.19
C GLU A 125 7.13 6.38 6.81
N THR A 126 7.71 5.69 7.78
CA THR A 126 8.96 6.11 8.43
C THR A 126 10.21 5.70 7.66
N ALA A 127 10.18 4.60 6.91
CA ALA A 127 11.26 4.22 6.02
C ALA A 127 11.45 5.26 4.90
N ILE A 128 10.37 5.89 4.40
CA ILE A 128 10.43 7.01 3.45
C ILE A 128 11.22 8.19 4.03
N LEU A 129 11.01 8.51 5.31
CA LEU A 129 11.73 9.60 5.98
C LEU A 129 13.24 9.33 6.00
N ASN A 130 13.63 8.09 6.29
CA ASN A 130 15.03 7.67 6.25
C ASN A 130 15.60 7.72 4.84
N ALA A 131 14.87 7.23 3.85
CA ALA A 131 15.30 7.26 2.45
C ALA A 131 15.56 8.69 1.95
N ILE A 132 14.65 9.64 2.21
CA ILE A 132 14.83 11.05 1.84
C ILE A 132 16.00 11.68 2.61
N SER A 133 16.25 11.24 3.84
CA SER A 133 17.34 11.75 4.68
C SER A 133 18.70 11.10 4.38
N GLY A 134 18.79 10.19 3.40
CA GLY A 134 20.02 9.44 3.09
C GLY A 134 20.45 8.44 4.16
N LEU A 135 19.51 8.02 5.02
CA LEU A 135 19.73 7.03 6.07
C LEU A 135 19.33 5.63 5.61
N LYS A 136 19.69 4.62 6.40
CA LYS A 136 19.28 3.23 6.15
C LYS A 136 17.75 3.13 6.11
N ILE A 137 17.22 2.43 5.11
CA ILE A 137 15.78 2.36 4.81
C ILE A 137 15.13 1.31 5.71
N GLU A 138 15.04 1.66 6.98
CA GLU A 138 14.41 0.87 8.03
C GLU A 138 13.27 1.67 8.66
N PRO A 139 12.16 1.02 9.03
CA PRO A 139 11.12 1.69 9.82
C PRO A 139 11.66 2.21 11.15
N ARG A 140 11.16 3.38 11.58
CA ARG A 140 11.52 4.01 12.86
C ARG A 140 10.63 3.50 13.99
N LEU A 141 11.15 3.51 15.21
CA LEU A 141 10.35 3.27 16.41
C LEU A 141 9.31 4.39 16.56
N LYS A 142 8.08 3.99 16.87
CA LYS A 142 6.95 4.89 17.14
C LYS A 142 6.49 4.62 18.58
N PRO A 143 6.26 5.65 19.42
CA PRO A 143 6.49 7.08 19.19
C PRO A 143 8.00 7.49 19.18
N PRO A 144 8.36 8.67 18.62
CA PRO A 144 7.46 9.69 18.05
C PRO A 144 6.90 9.31 16.67
N TYR A 145 5.70 9.78 16.37
CA TYR A 145 5.08 9.57 15.05
C TYR A 145 5.58 10.59 14.02
N PRO A 146 5.55 10.30 12.70
CA PRO A 146 5.91 11.25 11.65
C PRO A 146 5.18 12.61 11.73
N THR A 147 3.96 12.60 12.28
CA THR A 147 3.15 13.80 12.46
C THR A 147 3.70 14.74 13.54
N GLU A 148 4.54 14.24 14.44
CA GLU A 148 5.20 14.99 15.51
C GLU A 148 6.66 15.26 15.18
N SER A 149 7.39 14.23 14.76
CA SER A 149 8.80 14.30 14.38
C SER A 149 9.05 13.40 13.16
N GLY A 150 9.10 14.01 11.98
CA GLY A 150 9.16 13.34 10.69
C GLY A 150 10.48 13.57 9.96
N LEU A 151 10.40 14.20 8.79
CA LEU A 151 11.56 14.51 7.95
C LEU A 151 12.40 15.59 8.63
N TRP A 152 13.69 15.29 8.88
CA TRP A 152 14.61 16.18 9.60
C TRP A 152 14.01 16.74 10.90
N GLU A 153 13.36 15.85 11.66
CA GLU A 153 12.69 16.13 12.94
C GLU A 153 11.49 17.10 12.84
N ALA A 154 11.13 17.57 11.64
CA ALA A 154 9.99 18.43 11.43
C ALA A 154 8.67 17.63 11.37
N PRO A 155 7.56 18.16 11.91
CA PRO A 155 6.23 17.56 11.73
C PRO A 155 5.92 17.37 10.25
N THR A 156 5.65 16.12 9.86
CA THR A 156 5.56 15.76 8.44
C THR A 156 4.24 15.07 8.14
N LEU A 157 3.52 15.61 7.16
CA LEU A 157 2.35 14.96 6.59
C LEU A 157 2.79 14.03 5.45
N ILE A 158 2.50 12.74 5.56
CA ILE A 158 2.75 11.75 4.50
C ILE A 158 1.41 11.18 4.09
N ASP A 159 0.97 11.41 2.85
CA ASP A 159 -0.28 10.84 2.35
C ASP A 159 -0.06 10.16 1.00
N ASN A 160 -0.87 9.11 0.75
CA ASN A 160 -0.86 8.37 -0.50
C ASN A 160 -1.40 9.21 -1.67
N VAL A 161 -0.97 8.94 -2.90
CA VAL A 161 -1.42 9.60 -4.13
C VAL A 161 -2.95 9.71 -4.21
N GLU A 162 -3.67 8.61 -4.00
CA GLU A 162 -5.13 8.59 -4.06
C GLU A 162 -5.78 9.43 -2.95
N THR A 163 -5.11 9.58 -1.80
CA THR A 163 -5.60 10.42 -0.71
C THR A 163 -5.60 11.88 -1.11
N PHE A 164 -4.51 12.37 -1.73
CA PHE A 164 -4.46 13.74 -2.26
C PHE A 164 -5.46 13.97 -3.41
N TYR A 165 -5.61 12.99 -4.30
CA TYR A 165 -6.66 13.01 -5.32
C TYR A 165 -8.05 13.22 -4.70
N ASN A 166 -8.38 12.42 -3.68
CA ASN A 166 -9.67 12.52 -2.99
C ASN A 166 -9.85 13.84 -2.25
N VAL A 167 -8.79 14.40 -1.64
CA VAL A 167 -8.84 15.73 -1.03
C VAL A 167 -9.22 16.80 -2.06
N ALA A 168 -8.71 16.72 -3.29
CA ALA A 168 -9.09 17.64 -4.35
C ALA A 168 -10.57 17.50 -4.75
N LEU A 169 -11.09 16.27 -4.82
CA LEU A 169 -12.52 16.05 -5.08
C LEU A 169 -13.40 16.59 -3.96
N VAL A 170 -12.98 16.42 -2.69
CA VAL A 170 -13.68 16.98 -1.53
C VAL A 170 -13.74 18.51 -1.62
N ASP A 171 -12.63 19.14 -1.96
CA ASP A 171 -12.60 20.60 -2.09
C ASP A 171 -13.53 21.11 -3.20
N LYS A 172 -13.55 20.41 -4.34
CA LYS A 172 -14.40 20.68 -5.51
C LYS A 172 -15.88 20.30 -5.30
N GLY A 173 -16.26 19.68 -4.17
CA GLY A 173 -17.62 19.20 -3.92
C GLY A 173 -18.04 18.03 -4.82
N LYS A 174 -17.06 17.29 -5.38
CA LYS A 174 -17.26 16.16 -6.30
C LYS A 174 -16.91 14.80 -5.69
N PHE A 175 -16.53 14.78 -4.42
CA PHE A 175 -16.15 13.53 -3.75
C PHE A 175 -17.35 12.59 -3.65
N LYS A 176 -17.09 11.33 -4.00
CA LYS A 176 -17.99 10.19 -3.81
C LYS A 176 -17.23 9.12 -3.01
N PRO A 177 -17.93 8.26 -2.25
CA PRO A 177 -17.33 7.11 -1.58
C PRO A 177 -16.94 6.03 -2.60
N GLU A 178 -15.96 6.36 -3.43
CA GLU A 178 -15.39 5.52 -4.47
C GLU A 178 -13.90 5.31 -4.18
N ARG A 179 -13.34 4.23 -4.74
CA ARG A 179 -11.92 3.92 -4.66
C ARG A 179 -11.41 3.24 -5.92
N PHE A 180 -10.11 3.34 -6.16
CA PHE A 180 -9.50 2.64 -7.28
C PHE A 180 -9.22 1.18 -6.94
N TYR A 181 -9.77 0.25 -7.72
CA TYR A 181 -9.52 -1.18 -7.67
C TYR A 181 -8.49 -1.57 -8.73
N THR A 182 -7.53 -2.44 -8.40
CA THR A 182 -6.63 -3.04 -9.40
C THR A 182 -7.00 -4.51 -9.61
N ILE A 183 -7.39 -4.90 -10.82
CA ILE A 183 -7.76 -6.28 -11.15
C ILE A 183 -6.62 -6.93 -11.95
N ASN A 184 -6.14 -8.09 -11.49
CA ASN A 184 -5.06 -8.85 -12.12
C ASN A 184 -5.42 -10.34 -12.27
N GLY A 185 -4.52 -11.09 -12.92
CA GLY A 185 -4.67 -12.53 -13.12
C GLY A 185 -5.19 -12.89 -14.51
N PRO A 186 -5.62 -14.15 -14.72
CA PRO A 186 -6.14 -14.65 -15.98
C PRO A 186 -7.60 -14.20 -16.18
N VAL A 187 -7.80 -12.88 -16.26
CA VAL A 187 -9.10 -12.23 -16.48
C VAL A 187 -9.15 -11.56 -17.85
N LYS A 188 -10.36 -11.21 -18.33
CA LYS A 188 -10.55 -10.67 -19.68
C LYS A 188 -9.98 -9.26 -19.87
N LYS A 189 -10.11 -8.41 -18.86
CA LYS A 189 -9.76 -6.98 -18.89
C LYS A 189 -9.02 -6.60 -17.60
N PRO A 190 -7.75 -7.01 -17.42
CA PRO A 190 -6.97 -6.58 -16.26
C PRO A 190 -6.73 -5.07 -16.34
N GLY A 191 -6.76 -4.38 -15.20
CA GLY A 191 -6.65 -2.92 -15.20
C GLY A 191 -7.01 -2.27 -13.87
N VAL A 192 -7.09 -0.94 -13.91
CA VAL A 192 -7.52 -0.11 -12.77
C VAL A 192 -8.91 0.42 -13.04
N TYR A 193 -9.79 0.28 -12.07
CA TYR A 193 -11.21 0.65 -12.15
C TYR A 193 -11.60 1.56 -11.00
N LEU A 194 -12.53 2.49 -11.22
CA LEU A 194 -13.08 3.33 -10.17
C LEU A 194 -14.52 2.88 -9.91
N TYR A 195 -14.76 2.38 -8.70
CA TYR A 195 -16.08 1.89 -8.26
C TYR A 195 -16.34 2.33 -6.82
N PRO A 196 -17.61 2.25 -6.35
CA PRO A 196 -17.93 2.47 -4.95
C PRO A 196 -17.07 1.64 -3.99
N ASP A 197 -16.70 2.21 -2.85
CA ASP A 197 -15.79 1.57 -1.89
C ASP A 197 -16.46 0.54 -0.98
N ASN A 198 -17.78 0.47 -1.00
CA ASN A 198 -18.60 -0.51 -0.30
C ASN A 198 -18.95 -1.74 -1.17
N TRP A 199 -18.58 -1.75 -2.44
CA TRP A 199 -18.85 -2.87 -3.33
C TRP A 199 -18.08 -4.13 -2.91
N THR A 200 -18.74 -5.27 -3.09
CA THR A 200 -18.15 -6.58 -2.87
C THR A 200 -17.15 -6.92 -3.97
N ILE A 201 -16.23 -7.84 -3.68
CA ILE A 201 -15.28 -8.34 -4.69
C ILE A 201 -16.04 -8.94 -5.89
N GLU A 202 -17.15 -9.62 -5.63
CA GLU A 202 -18.03 -10.17 -6.67
C GLU A 202 -18.65 -9.09 -7.55
N GLU A 203 -19.19 -8.01 -6.97
CA GLU A 203 -19.73 -6.87 -7.72
C GLU A 203 -18.66 -6.22 -8.60
N VAL A 204 -17.47 -5.98 -8.05
CA VAL A 204 -16.34 -5.39 -8.79
C VAL A 204 -15.91 -6.27 -9.96
N LEU A 205 -15.80 -7.59 -9.76
CA LEU A 205 -15.43 -8.52 -10.82
C LEU A 205 -16.54 -8.64 -11.89
N THR A 206 -17.80 -8.65 -11.48
CA THR A 206 -18.95 -8.75 -12.38
C THR A 206 -19.09 -7.51 -13.26
N GLU A 207 -19.13 -6.32 -12.65
CA GLU A 207 -19.32 -5.05 -13.36
C GLU A 207 -18.15 -4.73 -14.31
N SER A 208 -16.92 -5.08 -13.91
CA SER A 208 -15.76 -4.91 -14.79
C SER A 208 -15.70 -5.93 -15.95
N GLY A 209 -16.58 -6.94 -15.95
CA GLY A 209 -16.58 -8.04 -16.91
C GLY A 209 -15.42 -9.02 -16.71
N ASN A 210 -14.84 -9.05 -15.51
CA ASN A 210 -13.70 -9.88 -15.12
C ASN A 210 -14.06 -11.09 -14.26
N TYR A 211 -15.34 -11.31 -13.93
CA TYR A 211 -15.77 -12.49 -13.20
C TYR A 211 -15.40 -13.78 -13.97
N PRO A 212 -14.57 -14.67 -13.40
CA PRO A 212 -14.10 -15.86 -14.09
C PRO A 212 -15.21 -16.89 -14.36
N LEU A 213 -15.09 -17.60 -15.50
CA LEU A 213 -15.97 -18.74 -15.85
C LEU A 213 -15.31 -20.10 -15.57
N PHE A 214 -14.17 -20.11 -14.87
CA PHE A 214 -13.41 -21.30 -14.49
C PHE A 214 -13.28 -21.34 -12.96
N PRO A 215 -13.03 -22.51 -12.33
CA PRO A 215 -12.80 -22.58 -10.90
C PRO A 215 -11.59 -21.73 -10.47
N PHE A 216 -11.84 -20.78 -9.56
CA PHE A 216 -10.85 -19.80 -9.14
C PHE A 216 -10.87 -19.55 -7.63
N PHE A 217 -9.85 -18.85 -7.17
CA PHE A 217 -9.81 -18.13 -5.91
C PHE A 217 -9.20 -16.75 -6.15
N VAL A 218 -9.31 -15.84 -5.19
CA VAL A 218 -8.75 -14.49 -5.30
C VAL A 218 -7.79 -14.20 -4.17
N GLN A 219 -6.82 -13.33 -4.42
CA GLN A 219 -6.05 -12.68 -3.38
C GLN A 219 -6.40 -11.18 -3.37
N ALA A 220 -6.89 -10.67 -2.24
CA ALA A 220 -7.45 -9.34 -2.11
C ALA A 220 -6.61 -8.43 -1.19
N GLY A 221 -6.37 -7.20 -1.63
CA GLY A 221 -5.64 -6.17 -0.88
C GLY A 221 -4.14 -6.10 -1.13
N GLY A 222 -3.60 -7.06 -1.88
CA GLY A 222 -2.21 -7.13 -2.36
C GLY A 222 -1.93 -8.53 -2.89
N ASP A 223 -1.09 -8.68 -3.91
CA ASP A 223 -0.76 -10.00 -4.47
C ASP A 223 0.33 -10.73 -3.68
N ALA A 224 0.98 -10.07 -2.73
CA ALA A 224 1.86 -10.69 -1.74
C ALA A 224 1.25 -10.65 -0.34
N CYS A 225 0.78 -9.50 0.12
CA CYS A 225 0.31 -9.33 1.50
C CYS A 225 -1.20 -9.60 1.70
N GLY A 226 -1.96 -9.71 0.61
CA GLY A 226 -3.43 -9.80 0.66
C GLY A 226 -3.97 -11.12 1.18
N GLU A 227 -5.21 -11.08 1.66
CA GLU A 227 -5.96 -12.26 2.09
C GLU A 227 -6.39 -13.09 0.88
N VAL A 228 -6.23 -14.41 0.97
CA VAL A 228 -6.69 -15.35 -0.05
C VAL A 228 -8.11 -15.82 0.27
N LEU A 229 -9.03 -15.64 -0.66
CA LEU A 229 -10.46 -15.93 -0.51
C LEU A 229 -10.92 -16.91 -1.60
N ASN A 230 -11.76 -17.87 -1.23
CA ASN A 230 -12.45 -18.70 -2.20
C ASN A 230 -13.71 -18.01 -2.75
N GLN A 231 -14.33 -18.62 -3.77
CA GLN A 231 -15.52 -18.07 -4.44
C GLN A 231 -16.70 -17.79 -3.51
N LYS A 232 -16.84 -18.53 -2.40
CA LYS A 232 -17.96 -18.35 -1.46
C LYS A 232 -17.75 -17.18 -0.51
N GLN A 233 -16.59 -16.54 -0.55
CA GLN A 233 -16.19 -15.47 0.36
C GLN A 233 -16.09 -14.10 -0.33
N LEU A 234 -16.61 -13.98 -1.55
CA LEU A 234 -16.51 -12.76 -2.36
C LEU A 234 -17.57 -11.71 -2.02
N ASP A 235 -18.58 -12.07 -1.22
CA ASP A 235 -19.64 -11.17 -0.70
C ASP A 235 -19.10 -10.27 0.45
N ARG A 236 -18.03 -9.54 0.16
CA ARG A 236 -17.41 -8.55 1.05
C ARG A 236 -16.53 -7.59 0.28
N ALA A 237 -16.33 -6.39 0.81
CA ALA A 237 -15.48 -5.38 0.20
C ALA A 237 -13.99 -5.78 0.21
N ALA A 238 -13.24 -5.33 -0.80
CA ALA A 238 -11.80 -5.56 -0.88
C ALA A 238 -11.06 -4.73 0.19
N ALA A 239 -10.28 -5.42 1.03
CA ALA A 239 -9.45 -4.80 2.07
C ALA A 239 -8.18 -4.15 1.48
N GLY A 240 -7.41 -3.48 2.33
CA GLY A 240 -6.06 -2.98 2.00
C GLY A 240 -6.06 -2.03 0.81
N ALA A 241 -5.19 -2.29 -0.17
CA ALA A 241 -5.02 -1.46 -1.37
C ALA A 241 -6.10 -1.66 -2.45
N ALA A 242 -7.13 -2.48 -2.20
CA ALA A 242 -8.18 -2.84 -3.17
C ALA A 242 -7.66 -3.43 -4.50
N SER A 243 -6.54 -4.14 -4.46
CA SER A 243 -6.22 -5.06 -5.56
C SER A 243 -6.99 -6.37 -5.40
N ILE A 244 -7.34 -6.97 -6.54
CA ILE A 244 -7.98 -8.28 -6.64
C ILE A 244 -7.17 -9.05 -7.69
N THR A 245 -6.36 -10.00 -7.26
CA THR A 245 -5.70 -10.93 -8.19
C THR A 245 -6.50 -12.22 -8.26
N VAL A 246 -6.96 -12.57 -9.45
CA VAL A 246 -7.62 -13.86 -9.71
C VAL A 246 -6.57 -14.93 -9.96
N TYR A 247 -6.77 -16.11 -9.39
CA TYR A 247 -5.96 -17.30 -9.62
C TYR A 247 -6.82 -18.45 -10.16
N ASP A 248 -6.40 -19.07 -11.26
CA ASP A 248 -7.00 -20.30 -11.77
C ASP A 248 -6.64 -21.47 -10.84
N LEU A 249 -7.63 -22.01 -10.14
CA LEU A 249 -7.46 -23.03 -9.10
C LEU A 249 -6.75 -24.28 -9.65
N LYS A 250 -7.03 -24.66 -10.89
CA LYS A 250 -6.46 -25.88 -11.49
C LYS A 250 -5.01 -25.73 -11.92
N LYS A 251 -4.56 -24.48 -12.14
CA LYS A 251 -3.20 -24.18 -12.60
C LYS A 251 -2.23 -23.82 -11.47
N GLN A 252 -2.75 -23.61 -10.25
CA GLN A 252 -1.91 -23.26 -9.12
C GLN A 252 -1.32 -24.50 -8.45
N SER A 253 -0.03 -24.39 -8.11
CA SER A 253 0.65 -25.34 -7.23
C SER A 253 0.83 -24.67 -5.86
N PRO A 254 0.36 -25.28 -4.76
CA PRO A 254 0.54 -24.72 -3.42
C PRO A 254 2.00 -24.38 -3.10
N ALA A 255 2.93 -25.25 -3.46
CA ALA A 255 4.36 -25.05 -3.23
C ALA A 255 4.92 -23.84 -4.01
N LYS A 256 4.46 -23.61 -5.24
CA LYS A 256 4.89 -22.46 -6.04
C LYS A 256 4.39 -21.14 -5.45
N LEU A 257 3.14 -21.11 -4.99
CA LEU A 257 2.53 -19.91 -4.43
C LEU A 257 3.15 -19.55 -3.07
N LEU A 258 3.39 -20.55 -2.21
CA LEU A 258 4.13 -20.36 -0.96
C LEU A 258 5.54 -19.82 -1.19
N ARG A 259 6.27 -20.40 -2.15
CA ARG A 259 7.61 -19.95 -2.52
C ARG A 259 7.58 -18.51 -3.04
N TYR A 260 6.59 -18.14 -3.85
CA TYR A 260 6.43 -16.77 -4.34
C TYR A 260 6.27 -15.77 -3.20
N TRP A 261 5.37 -16.02 -2.24
CA TRP A 261 5.19 -15.14 -1.09
C TRP A 261 6.46 -15.06 -0.24
N ILE A 262 7.03 -16.20 0.14
CA ILE A 262 8.23 -16.23 1.00
C ILE A 262 9.41 -15.53 0.33
N ASP A 263 9.64 -15.76 -0.98
CA ASP A 263 10.68 -15.06 -1.73
C ASP A 263 10.41 -13.55 -1.79
N PHE A 264 9.15 -13.12 -1.91
CA PHE A 264 8.81 -11.71 -1.84
C PHE A 264 9.19 -11.11 -0.48
N PHE A 265 8.77 -11.70 0.63
CA PHE A 265 9.08 -11.16 1.96
C PHE A 265 10.58 -11.19 2.27
N ALA A 266 11.28 -12.28 1.89
CA ALA A 266 12.72 -12.40 2.08
C ALA A 266 13.50 -11.33 1.29
N LYS A 267 13.13 -11.09 0.02
CA LYS A 267 13.77 -10.07 -0.83
C LYS A 267 13.50 -8.64 -0.38
N ASN A 268 12.39 -8.40 0.30
CA ASN A 268 11.95 -7.06 0.67
C ASN A 268 12.20 -6.73 2.16
N SER A 269 12.80 -7.64 2.92
CA SER A 269 13.19 -7.39 4.31
C SER A 269 14.25 -6.30 4.40
N CYS A 270 14.05 -5.30 5.27
CA CYS A 270 15.08 -4.29 5.57
C CYS A 270 16.23 -4.84 6.43
N GLY A 271 16.06 -6.04 6.99
CA GLY A 271 17.06 -6.68 7.84
C GLY A 271 17.08 -6.22 9.30
N GLN A 272 16.16 -5.35 9.73
CA GLN A 272 16.16 -4.77 11.08
C GLN A 272 15.79 -5.79 12.18
N CYS A 273 14.70 -6.55 12.01
CA CYS A 273 14.24 -7.53 13.00
C CYS A 273 14.66 -8.95 12.62
N THR A 274 15.16 -9.71 13.60
CA THR A 274 15.63 -11.09 13.43
C THR A 274 14.55 -11.99 12.86
N THR A 275 13.31 -11.86 13.33
CA THR A 275 12.20 -12.72 12.90
C THR A 275 11.85 -12.53 11.43
N CYS A 276 11.83 -11.30 10.92
CA CYS A 276 11.65 -11.07 9.48
C CYS A 276 12.88 -11.47 8.66
N ARG A 277 14.09 -11.05 9.08
CA ARG A 277 15.34 -11.30 8.33
C ARG A 277 15.69 -12.78 8.25
N GLU A 278 15.77 -13.45 9.40
CA GLU A 278 16.14 -14.85 9.48
C GLU A 278 14.94 -15.77 9.27
N GLY A 279 13.76 -15.42 9.80
CA GLY A 279 12.59 -16.29 9.71
C GLY A 279 12.13 -16.53 8.28
N THR A 280 12.11 -15.49 7.43
CA THR A 280 11.79 -15.67 6.00
C THR A 280 12.82 -16.50 5.25
N TYR A 281 14.11 -16.39 5.63
CA TYR A 281 15.17 -17.25 5.12
C TYR A 281 14.98 -18.72 5.53
N ARG A 282 14.68 -18.98 6.81
CA ARG A 282 14.40 -20.34 7.31
C ARG A 282 13.16 -20.96 6.67
N LEU A 283 12.10 -20.17 6.46
CA LEU A 283 10.92 -20.62 5.73
C LEU A 283 11.27 -21.09 4.31
N LYS A 284 12.21 -20.41 3.64
CA LYS A 284 12.68 -20.82 2.31
C LYS A 284 13.43 -22.15 2.34
N GLU A 285 14.31 -22.35 3.33
CA GLU A 285 15.01 -23.63 3.53
C GLU A 285 14.00 -24.78 3.77
N LEU A 286 12.99 -24.56 4.61
CA LEU A 286 11.96 -25.56 4.90
C LEU A 286 11.16 -25.97 3.65
N LEU A 287 10.89 -25.05 2.73
CA LEU A 287 10.23 -25.37 1.45
C LEU A 287 11.05 -26.26 0.52
N GLU A 288 12.35 -26.46 0.80
CA GLU A 288 13.26 -27.33 0.03
C GLU A 288 13.49 -28.69 0.69
N GLN A 289 13.13 -28.83 1.97
CA GLN A 289 13.27 -30.08 2.73
C GLN A 289 12.24 -31.14 2.28
N LYS A 290 12.67 -32.40 2.32
CA LYS A 290 11.82 -33.57 2.02
C LYS A 290 12.09 -34.70 3.03
N PRO A 291 11.15 -35.04 3.93
CA PRO A 291 9.86 -34.38 4.16
C PRO A 291 10.03 -32.99 4.80
N MET A 292 9.04 -32.12 4.62
CA MET A 292 9.01 -30.78 5.21
C MET A 292 8.47 -30.84 6.65
N ASP A 293 9.10 -30.13 7.58
CA ASP A 293 8.60 -29.97 8.96
C ASP A 293 7.54 -28.87 9.03
N TRP A 294 6.26 -29.27 8.96
CA TRP A 294 5.11 -28.37 8.98
C TRP A 294 4.91 -27.67 10.32
N LYS A 295 5.31 -28.32 11.42
CA LYS A 295 5.21 -27.73 12.75
C LYS A 295 6.16 -26.54 12.86
N VAL A 296 7.42 -26.74 12.51
CA VAL A 296 8.42 -25.65 12.52
C VAL A 296 8.04 -24.55 11.55
N PHE A 297 7.50 -24.88 10.37
CA PHE A 297 7.01 -23.88 9.43
C PHE A 297 5.87 -23.05 10.04
N SER A 298 4.87 -23.70 10.65
CA SER A 298 3.75 -23.01 11.30
C SER A 298 4.23 -22.09 12.42
N ASP A 299 5.15 -22.57 13.27
CA ASP A 299 5.69 -21.81 14.40
C ASP A 299 6.46 -20.57 13.91
N LEU A 300 7.21 -20.67 12.81
CA LEU A 300 7.90 -19.53 12.20
C LEU A 300 6.92 -18.50 11.62
N VAL A 301 5.85 -18.97 10.96
CA VAL A 301 4.78 -18.10 10.45
C VAL A 301 4.07 -17.38 11.60
N ASP A 302 3.78 -18.07 12.71
CA ASP A 302 3.15 -17.47 13.89
C ASP A 302 4.09 -16.43 14.54
N ASN A 303 5.37 -16.76 14.70
CA ASN A 303 6.37 -15.83 15.23
C ASN A 303 6.49 -14.55 14.40
N LEU A 304 6.43 -14.64 13.07
CA LEU A 304 6.43 -13.46 12.19
C LEU A 304 5.25 -12.52 12.48
N SER A 305 4.05 -13.05 12.74
CA SER A 305 2.89 -12.19 13.07
C SER A 305 3.05 -11.43 14.38
N GLU A 306 3.69 -12.04 15.39
CA GLU A 306 3.70 -11.51 16.75
C GLU A 306 4.90 -10.61 17.05
N THR A 307 6.03 -10.84 16.38
CA THR A 307 7.32 -10.25 16.77
C THR A 307 7.96 -9.39 15.68
N SER A 308 7.35 -9.29 14.50
CA SER A 308 7.85 -8.41 13.45
C SER A 308 7.67 -6.95 13.83
N PHE A 309 8.71 -6.16 13.62
CA PHE A 309 8.70 -4.73 13.96
C PHE A 309 7.69 -3.92 13.12
N CYS A 310 7.46 -4.32 11.88
CA CYS A 310 6.64 -3.59 10.91
C CYS A 310 5.72 -4.52 10.12
N ALA A 311 4.80 -3.88 9.38
CA ALA A 311 3.78 -4.55 8.58
C ALA A 311 4.33 -5.62 7.62
N LEU A 312 5.52 -5.43 7.02
CA LEU A 312 6.07 -6.40 6.07
C LEU A 312 6.16 -7.81 6.67
N GLY A 313 6.87 -7.96 7.79
CA GLY A 313 7.04 -9.27 8.41
C GLY A 313 5.74 -9.82 8.97
N SER A 314 4.92 -8.97 9.61
CA SER A 314 3.64 -9.38 10.19
C SER A 314 2.56 -9.72 9.16
N SER A 315 2.75 -9.34 7.89
CA SER A 315 1.79 -9.60 6.81
C SER A 315 1.97 -10.94 6.12
N LEU A 316 3.15 -11.57 6.14
CA LEU A 316 3.37 -12.89 5.54
C LEU A 316 2.35 -13.96 5.99
N PRO A 317 1.95 -14.02 7.28
CA PRO A 317 1.00 -15.03 7.74
C PRO A 317 -0.40 -14.90 7.12
N VAL A 318 -0.78 -13.71 6.65
CA VAL A 318 -2.11 -13.44 6.08
C VAL A 318 -2.40 -14.31 4.85
N PRO A 319 -1.66 -14.22 3.74
CA PRO A 319 -1.88 -15.06 2.56
C PRO A 319 -1.69 -16.55 2.87
N VAL A 320 -0.69 -16.91 3.69
CA VAL A 320 -0.37 -18.30 4.01
C VAL A 320 -1.51 -18.97 4.76
N ARG A 321 -1.96 -18.39 5.88
CA ARG A 321 -3.04 -18.96 6.70
C ARG A 321 -4.36 -18.98 5.93
N SER A 322 -4.69 -17.89 5.24
CA SER A 322 -5.95 -17.78 4.50
C SER A 322 -6.00 -18.76 3.32
N TYR A 323 -4.90 -18.98 2.60
CA TYR A 323 -4.86 -19.96 1.51
C TYR A 323 -5.07 -21.39 1.99
N PHE A 324 -4.40 -21.80 3.06
CA PHE A 324 -4.57 -23.14 3.63
C PHE A 324 -6.00 -23.37 4.10
N LYS A 325 -6.55 -22.40 4.84
CA LYS A 325 -7.90 -22.47 5.37
C LYS A 325 -8.96 -22.44 4.27
N ASN A 326 -8.85 -21.50 3.32
CA ASN A 326 -9.94 -21.18 2.40
C ASN A 326 -9.86 -21.97 1.09
N VAL A 327 -8.68 -22.41 0.66
CA VAL A 327 -8.47 -23.07 -0.64
C VAL A 327 -8.04 -24.53 -0.50
N LEU A 328 -7.14 -24.84 0.43
CA LEU A 328 -6.66 -26.21 0.62
C LEU A 328 -7.52 -27.03 1.60
N ASP A 329 -8.48 -26.38 2.28
CA ASP A 329 -9.30 -26.96 3.35
C ASP A 329 -8.47 -27.71 4.41
N ASN A 330 -7.26 -27.19 4.67
CA ASN A 330 -6.30 -27.77 5.58
C ASN A 330 -6.00 -26.78 6.70
N ASN A 331 -6.04 -27.25 7.94
CA ASN A 331 -5.67 -26.41 9.07
C ASN A 331 -4.17 -26.55 9.33
N PHE A 332 -3.46 -25.43 9.27
CA PHE A 332 -1.99 -25.37 9.40
C PHE A 332 -1.46 -26.08 10.66
N LYS A 333 -2.25 -26.08 11.74
CA LYS A 333 -1.91 -26.68 13.04
C LYS A 333 -2.28 -28.16 13.19
N LYS A 334 -2.85 -28.78 12.15
CA LYS A 334 -3.28 -30.19 12.14
C LYS A 334 -2.49 -31.07 11.15
N ILE A 335 -1.49 -30.51 10.48
CA ILE A 335 -0.55 -31.20 9.59
C ILE A 335 0.66 -31.61 10.41
#